data_AF-A0A938X262-F1
#
_entry.id   AF-A0A938X262-F1
#
_cell.length_a   1.000
_cell.length_b   1.000
_cell.length_c   1.000
_cell.angle_alpha   90.00
_cell.angle_beta   90.00
_cell.angle_gamma   90.00
#
_symmetry.space_group_name_H-M   'P 1'
#
loop_
_entity.id
_entity.type
_entity.pdbx_description
1 polymer ?
#
loop_
_entity_poly.entity_id
_entity_poly.type
_entity_poly.pdbx_seq_one_letter_code
_entity_poly.pdbx_strand_id
1 'polypeptide(L)'
;MYQLLKKDGQAKRGRFTTVHGVVETPVFMNVGTVAAIKGAVSTDDLRGIKTQIELSNTYHLHVRPGDQVIRKLGGLHKFMAWDRPILTDSGGFQVFSLAGLRKIKEEGVYFHSHIDGKKIFMGPEESMQIQSNLASTIAMAFDECPSSVADREYMERSVDRTSRWLMRCKKEMERLNSLPDTINRQQMLFGINQGGIYEDIRIRHAKEIAELDLDGYAIGGLAVGESHEDMYRILEATVPHLPEDKPTYLMGVGTPANILEAVDRGVDFFDCVYPSRNGRHGHVYTNHGKLNLFNARYELDDRPIEEGCQCPACRTYSRAYIRHLLKAKEMLGMRLCVLHNLYFYNTMMEEIRDAIDAGNYQAYKKRKLEGMRGEKS
;
A
#
# COMPACT_ATOMS: atom_id res chain seq x y z
N MET A 1 17.44 -2.52 -6.49
CA MET A 1 17.52 -3.17 -7.82
C MET A 1 16.39 -4.18 -7.95
N TYR A 2 15.57 -4.06 -8.99
CA TYR A 2 14.50 -5.02 -9.30
C TYR A 2 15.02 -6.05 -10.31
N GLN A 3 14.68 -7.31 -10.09
CA GLN A 3 14.99 -8.42 -10.98
C GLN A 3 13.69 -9.13 -11.31
N LEU A 4 13.31 -9.14 -12.59
CA LEU A 4 12.25 -9.99 -13.09
C LEU A 4 12.75 -11.43 -13.19
N LEU A 5 12.17 -12.34 -12.42
CA LEU A 5 12.57 -13.75 -12.34
C LEU A 5 11.77 -14.62 -13.31
N LYS A 6 10.45 -14.39 -13.39
CA LYS A 6 9.56 -15.16 -14.26
C LYS A 6 8.31 -14.37 -14.62
N LYS A 7 7.68 -14.73 -15.74
CA LYS A 7 6.33 -14.30 -16.13
C LYS A 7 5.42 -15.50 -16.39
N ASP A 8 4.15 -15.32 -16.11
CA ASP A 8 3.04 -16.17 -16.58
C ASP A 8 1.96 -15.25 -17.15
N GLY A 9 1.90 -15.14 -18.48
CA GLY A 9 1.20 -14.04 -19.14
C GLY A 9 1.82 -12.69 -18.76
N GLN A 10 1.00 -11.77 -18.23
CA GLN A 10 1.46 -10.47 -17.74
C GLN A 10 1.80 -10.47 -16.24
N ALA A 11 1.43 -11.53 -15.51
CA ALA A 11 1.80 -11.65 -14.10
C ALA A 11 3.30 -11.82 -13.95
N LYS A 12 3.91 -11.00 -13.08
CA LYS A 12 5.36 -10.93 -12.87
C LYS A 12 5.73 -11.54 -11.52
N ARG A 13 6.73 -12.42 -11.54
CA ARG A 13 7.49 -12.84 -10.36
C ARG A 13 8.80 -12.06 -10.35
N GLY A 14 8.99 -11.21 -9.35
CA GLY A 14 10.18 -10.38 -9.25
C GLY A 14 10.82 -10.38 -7.86
N ARG A 15 12.05 -9.91 -7.79
CA ARG A 15 12.80 -9.68 -6.55
C ARG A 15 13.31 -8.25 -6.50
N PHE A 16 12.94 -7.51 -5.47
CA PHE A 16 13.39 -6.14 -5.25
C PHE A 16 14.38 -6.08 -4.09
N THR A 17 15.66 -5.88 -4.41
CA THR A 17 16.74 -5.78 -3.42
C THR A 17 16.96 -4.32 -3.03
N THR A 18 16.93 -4.04 -1.73
CA THR A 18 17.08 -2.70 -1.14
C THR A 18 18.11 -2.73 -0.01
N VAL A 19 18.49 -1.55 0.51
CA VAL A 19 19.41 -1.44 1.65
C VAL A 19 18.86 -2.00 2.96
N HIS A 20 17.54 -2.13 3.09
CA HIS A 20 16.88 -2.67 4.29
C HIS A 20 16.38 -4.10 4.09
N GLY A 21 16.73 -4.76 2.97
CA GLY A 21 16.38 -6.16 2.72
C GLY A 21 15.74 -6.40 1.36
N VAL A 22 15.31 -7.65 1.15
CA VAL A 22 14.74 -8.13 -0.10
C VAL A 22 13.23 -8.21 0.01
N VAL A 23 12.53 -7.78 -1.04
CA VAL A 23 11.08 -7.90 -1.20
C VAL A 23 10.78 -8.77 -2.41
N GLU A 24 10.12 -9.91 -2.18
CA GLU A 24 9.64 -10.79 -3.25
C GLU A 24 8.27 -10.31 -3.76
N THR A 25 8.14 -10.12 -5.08
CA THR A 25 6.94 -9.60 -5.75
C THR A 25 6.20 -10.70 -6.53
N PRO A 26 4.84 -10.66 -6.59
CA PRO A 26 3.97 -9.60 -6.06
C PRO A 26 3.92 -9.54 -4.52
N VAL A 27 3.70 -8.35 -3.96
CA VAL A 27 3.73 -8.08 -2.51
C VAL A 27 2.59 -7.19 -2.04
N PHE A 28 2.11 -7.45 -0.83
CA PHE A 28 1.14 -6.63 -0.11
C PHE A 28 1.86 -5.91 1.03
N MET A 29 1.74 -4.58 1.06
CA MET A 29 2.30 -3.71 2.08
C MET A 29 1.29 -3.53 3.20
N ASN A 30 1.67 -3.99 4.39
CA ASN A 30 0.92 -3.74 5.60
C ASN A 30 0.93 -2.23 5.91
N VAL A 31 -0.23 -1.61 6.15
CA VAL A 31 -0.31 -0.15 6.34
C VAL A 31 -0.22 0.26 7.81
N GLY A 32 0.89 0.91 8.16
CA GLY A 32 1.11 1.66 9.40
C GLY A 32 0.70 3.13 9.25
N THR A 33 -0.24 3.59 10.07
CA THR A 33 -0.69 4.99 9.99
C THR A 33 0.20 5.93 10.79
N VAL A 34 0.69 5.49 11.95
CA VAL A 34 1.44 6.33 12.92
C VAL A 34 2.64 5.56 13.46
N ALA A 35 3.44 4.98 12.56
CA ALA A 35 4.52 4.03 12.91
C ALA A 35 4.00 2.78 13.65
N ALA A 36 2.73 2.46 13.44
CA ALA A 36 2.06 1.30 14.00
C ALA A 36 0.84 0.94 13.14
N ILE A 37 0.58 -0.36 13.00
CA ILE A 37 -0.64 -0.87 12.39
C ILE A 37 -1.79 -0.81 13.39
N LYS A 38 -2.90 -0.21 12.98
CA LYS A 38 -4.12 -0.16 13.79
C LYS A 38 -4.66 -1.57 14.03
N GLY A 39 -4.85 -1.93 15.29
CA GLY A 39 -5.13 -3.32 15.71
C GLY A 39 -4.23 -3.82 16.82
N ALA A 40 -3.44 -2.93 17.43
CA ALA A 40 -2.46 -3.24 18.45
C ALA A 40 -1.41 -4.27 17.99
N VAL A 41 -1.09 -4.33 16.68
CA VAL A 41 -0.10 -5.24 16.09
C VAL A 41 1.30 -4.68 16.33
N SER A 42 2.19 -5.48 16.92
CA SER A 42 3.59 -5.11 17.17
C SER A 42 4.46 -5.44 15.96
N THR A 43 5.69 -4.91 15.92
CA THR A 43 6.67 -5.28 14.89
C THR A 43 7.10 -6.74 14.96
N ASP A 44 7.10 -7.35 16.15
CA ASP A 44 7.34 -8.80 16.29
C ASP A 44 6.24 -9.63 15.63
N ASP A 45 4.98 -9.19 15.72
CA ASP A 45 3.91 -9.85 14.99
C ASP A 45 4.13 -9.78 13.47
N LEU A 46 4.62 -8.64 12.95
CA LEU A 46 4.90 -8.48 11.52
C LEU A 46 5.90 -9.52 11.01
N ARG A 47 6.93 -9.81 11.82
CA ARG A 47 7.89 -10.89 11.55
C ARG A 47 7.19 -12.25 11.49
N GLY A 48 6.23 -12.49 12.39
CA GLY A 48 5.45 -13.73 12.47
C GLY A 48 4.32 -13.89 11.45
N ILE A 49 3.94 -12.82 10.74
CA ILE A 49 2.85 -12.84 9.74
C ILE A 49 3.35 -12.62 8.31
N LYS A 50 4.62 -12.93 8.04
CA LYS A 50 5.22 -12.91 6.70
C LYS A 50 5.28 -11.52 6.05
N THR A 51 5.23 -10.45 6.83
CA THR A 51 5.37 -9.07 6.29
C THR A 51 6.79 -8.86 5.78
N GLN A 52 6.93 -8.49 4.51
CA GLN A 52 8.23 -8.20 3.88
C GLN A 52 8.54 -6.70 3.90
N ILE A 53 7.51 -5.86 3.77
CA ILE A 53 7.60 -4.41 3.65
C ILE A 53 6.36 -3.78 4.29
N GLU A 54 6.54 -2.63 4.94
CA GLU A 54 5.47 -1.84 5.53
C GLU A 54 5.28 -0.53 4.75
N LEU A 55 4.03 -0.06 4.63
CA LEU A 55 3.74 1.31 4.23
C LEU A 55 3.53 2.17 5.48
N SER A 56 4.24 3.28 5.60
CA SER A 56 4.04 4.28 6.65
C SER A 56 3.55 5.61 6.10
N ASN A 57 2.57 6.21 6.78
CA ASN A 57 1.97 7.48 6.36
C ASN A 57 2.82 8.69 6.75
N THR A 58 3.37 9.39 5.77
CA THR A 58 4.20 10.59 5.95
C THR A 58 3.44 11.71 6.63
N TYR A 59 2.21 11.97 6.19
CA TYR A 59 1.39 13.06 6.74
C TYR A 59 1.19 12.92 8.25
N HIS A 60 0.78 11.74 8.70
CA HIS A 60 0.48 11.50 10.11
C HIS A 60 1.74 11.61 10.97
N LEU A 61 2.87 11.05 10.50
CA LEU A 61 4.15 11.09 11.21
C LEU A 61 4.74 12.51 11.28
N HIS A 62 4.56 13.31 10.23
CA HIS A 62 4.97 14.71 10.19
C HIS A 62 4.15 15.57 11.16
N VAL A 63 2.83 15.37 11.23
CA VAL A 63 1.99 16.13 12.18
C VAL A 63 2.24 15.66 13.61
N ARG A 64 2.41 14.35 13.84
CA ARG A 64 2.71 13.79 15.16
C ARG A 64 3.39 12.43 15.04
N PRO A 65 4.61 12.26 15.60
CA PRO A 65 5.29 13.12 16.56
C PRO A 65 6.08 14.31 15.95
N GLY A 66 6.16 14.40 14.63
CA GLY A 66 7.10 15.29 13.93
C GLY A 66 8.25 14.50 13.32
N ASP A 67 8.52 14.69 12.04
CA ASP A 67 9.60 14.01 11.31
C ASP A 67 10.99 14.36 11.85
N GLN A 68 11.18 15.59 12.35
CA GLN A 68 12.43 15.99 13.02
C GLN A 68 12.68 15.22 14.32
N VAL A 69 11.62 14.88 15.05
CA VAL A 69 11.73 14.04 16.26
C VAL A 69 12.16 12.64 15.85
N ILE A 70 11.52 12.07 14.83
CA ILE A 70 11.86 10.74 14.30
C ILE A 70 13.30 10.70 13.78
N ARG A 71 13.74 11.73 13.04
CA ARG A 71 15.12 11.89 12.59
C ARG A 71 16.11 11.86 13.74
N LYS A 72 15.87 12.67 14.79
CA LYS A 72 16.72 12.73 16.00
C LYS A 72 16.79 11.39 16.74
N LEU A 73 15.72 10.59 16.67
CA LEU A 73 15.67 9.25 17.25
C LEU A 73 16.30 8.16 16.36
N GLY A 74 16.83 8.54 15.19
CA GLY A 74 17.57 7.67 14.28
C GLY A 74 16.75 7.11 13.12
N GLY A 75 15.66 7.79 12.74
CA GLY A 75 14.82 7.41 11.60
C GLY A 75 13.71 6.44 11.99
N LEU A 76 12.78 6.22 11.07
CA LEU A 76 11.53 5.49 11.30
C LEU A 76 11.77 4.02 11.66
N HIS A 77 12.68 3.35 10.96
CA HIS A 77 13.07 1.97 11.23
C HIS A 77 13.45 1.76 12.71
N LYS A 78 14.32 2.61 13.25
CA LYS A 78 14.73 2.57 14.67
C LYS A 78 13.58 2.99 15.59
N PHE A 79 12.84 4.02 15.23
CA PHE A 79 11.74 4.55 16.03
C PHE A 79 10.64 3.51 16.29
N MET A 80 10.34 2.68 15.30
CA MET A 80 9.28 1.66 15.40
C MET A 80 9.79 0.23 15.61
N ALA A 81 11.10 0.03 15.72
CA ALA A 81 11.74 -1.28 15.83
C ALA A 81 11.41 -2.23 14.64
N TRP A 82 11.44 -1.68 13.43
CA TRP A 82 11.29 -2.42 12.17
C TRP A 82 12.57 -2.36 11.35
N ASP A 83 13.12 -3.53 11.04
CA ASP A 83 14.44 -3.73 10.43
C ASP A 83 14.36 -4.16 8.95
N ARG A 84 13.16 -4.13 8.35
CA ARG A 84 12.92 -4.45 6.94
C ARG A 84 12.45 -3.23 6.17
N PRO A 85 12.23 -3.31 4.85
CA PRO A 85 11.85 -2.15 4.05
C PRO A 85 10.58 -1.44 4.54
N ILE A 86 10.60 -0.12 4.40
CA ILE A 86 9.46 0.78 4.60
C ILE A 86 9.27 1.61 3.34
N LEU A 87 8.03 1.67 2.83
CA LEU A 87 7.60 2.66 1.86
C LEU A 87 6.87 3.78 2.59
N THR A 88 7.23 5.03 2.31
CA THR A 88 6.46 6.19 2.77
C THR A 88 5.69 6.79 1.62
N ASP A 89 4.41 7.07 1.84
CA ASP A 89 3.61 7.83 0.89
C ASP A 89 4.01 9.32 0.88
N SER A 90 3.54 10.08 -0.10
CA SER A 90 3.94 11.48 -0.25
C SER A 90 3.20 12.44 0.69
N GLY A 91 2.07 11.99 1.26
CA GLY A 91 1.10 12.81 1.97
C GLY A 91 0.05 13.48 1.07
N GLY A 92 0.20 13.42 -0.26
CA GLY A 92 -0.70 14.06 -1.22
C GLY A 92 -2.16 13.58 -1.14
N PHE A 93 -2.37 12.28 -0.92
CA PHE A 93 -3.71 11.69 -0.81
C PHE A 93 -4.44 12.11 0.48
N GLN A 94 -3.76 12.24 1.61
CA GLN A 94 -4.36 12.68 2.87
C GLN A 94 -4.78 14.14 2.76
N VAL A 95 -3.96 14.95 2.08
CA VAL A 95 -4.35 16.30 1.69
C VAL A 95 -5.59 16.27 0.79
N PHE A 96 -5.73 15.30 -0.13
CA PHE A 96 -6.99 15.06 -0.87
C PHE A 96 -8.19 14.71 -0.01
N SER A 97 -8.04 13.80 0.96
CA SER A 97 -9.13 13.42 1.87
C SER A 97 -9.63 14.59 2.75
N LEU A 98 -8.86 15.67 2.86
CA LEU A 98 -9.19 16.91 3.58
C LEU A 98 -9.76 18.01 2.66
N ALA A 99 -10.44 17.63 1.57
CA ALA A 99 -10.85 18.51 0.46
C ALA A 99 -11.47 19.89 0.84
N GLY A 100 -12.18 19.99 1.96
CA GLY A 100 -12.76 21.27 2.43
C GLY A 100 -11.75 22.27 3.03
N LEU A 101 -10.52 21.84 3.32
CA LEU A 101 -9.53 22.62 4.07
C LEU A 101 -8.25 22.88 3.30
N ARG A 102 -8.20 22.58 1.99
CA ARG A 102 -6.98 22.66 1.17
C ARG A 102 -7.04 23.72 0.08
N LYS A 103 -5.88 24.30 -0.25
CA LYS A 103 -5.67 25.16 -1.42
C LYS A 103 -4.44 24.67 -2.18
N ILE A 104 -4.67 24.18 -3.40
CA ILE A 104 -3.63 23.68 -4.31
C ILE A 104 -3.12 24.85 -5.17
N LYS A 105 -1.81 24.95 -5.30
CA LYS A 105 -1.13 25.87 -6.22
C LYS A 105 0.09 25.18 -6.83
N GLU A 106 0.83 25.85 -7.70
CA GLU A 106 2.01 25.27 -8.35
C GLU A 106 3.16 25.02 -7.36
N GLU A 107 3.31 25.85 -6.33
CA GLU A 107 4.34 25.66 -5.30
C GLU A 107 4.10 24.40 -4.45
N GLY A 108 2.83 24.02 -4.25
CA GLY A 108 2.42 22.92 -3.37
C GLY A 108 0.99 23.10 -2.87
N VAL A 109 0.70 22.51 -1.71
CA VAL A 109 -0.63 22.53 -1.10
C VAL A 109 -0.61 23.11 0.31
N TYR A 110 -1.56 24.01 0.58
CA TYR A 110 -1.81 24.56 1.90
C TYR A 110 -3.04 23.87 2.50
N PHE A 111 -2.96 23.43 3.75
CA PHE A 111 -4.09 22.82 4.44
C PHE A 111 -3.99 22.97 5.97
N HIS A 112 -5.02 22.55 6.70
CA HIS A 112 -5.02 22.59 8.17
C HIS A 112 -4.80 21.18 8.75
N SER A 113 -3.98 21.09 9.79
CA SER A 113 -3.79 19.89 10.59
C SER A 113 -5.11 19.39 11.19
N HIS A 114 -5.42 18.11 11.01
CA HIS A 114 -6.58 17.47 11.64
C HIS A 114 -6.41 17.26 13.16
N ILE A 115 -5.20 17.46 13.70
CA ILE A 115 -4.91 17.26 15.12
C ILE A 115 -5.07 18.55 15.92
N ASP A 116 -4.49 19.65 15.43
CA ASP A 116 -4.37 20.92 16.16
C ASP A 116 -4.79 22.15 15.35
N GLY A 117 -5.29 21.97 14.12
CA GLY A 117 -5.78 23.05 13.28
C GLY A 117 -4.70 23.97 12.70
N LYS A 118 -3.41 23.70 12.92
CA LYS A 118 -2.32 24.52 12.37
C LYS A 118 -2.33 24.51 10.85
N LYS A 119 -2.02 25.66 10.24
CA LYS A 119 -1.77 25.76 8.80
C LYS A 119 -0.45 25.09 8.46
N ILE A 120 -0.48 24.19 7.49
CA ILE A 120 0.67 23.45 6.99
C ILE A 120 0.78 23.72 5.49
N PHE A 121 2.01 23.88 5.03
CA PHE A 121 2.36 23.86 3.62
C PHE A 121 3.11 22.57 3.32
N MET A 122 2.78 21.94 2.20
CA MET A 122 3.47 20.75 1.71
C MET A 122 3.61 20.85 0.20
N GLY A 123 4.84 20.96 -0.29
CA GLY A 123 5.20 20.84 -1.69
C GLY A 123 6.11 19.64 -1.95
N PRO A 124 6.60 19.51 -3.20
CA PRO A 124 7.57 18.49 -3.58
C PRO A 124 8.79 18.42 -2.66
N GLU A 125 9.45 19.56 -2.41
CA GLU A 125 10.68 19.60 -1.62
C GLU A 125 10.41 19.27 -0.14
N GLU A 126 9.33 19.80 0.44
CA GLU A 126 8.95 19.49 1.82
C GLU A 126 8.62 18.01 1.99
N SER A 127 7.88 17.41 1.05
CA SER A 127 7.55 15.98 1.09
C SER A 127 8.82 15.13 1.05
N MET A 128 9.77 15.44 0.16
CA MET A 128 11.06 14.71 0.09
C MET A 128 11.88 14.89 1.37
N GLN A 129 11.94 16.11 1.91
CA GLN A 129 12.67 16.39 3.15
C GLN A 129 12.08 15.62 4.34
N ILE A 130 10.75 15.55 4.46
CA ILE A 130 10.07 14.78 5.50
C ILE A 130 10.39 13.29 5.33
N GLN A 131 10.24 12.74 4.12
CA GLN A 131 10.51 11.31 3.86
C GLN A 131 11.98 10.95 4.08
N SER A 132 12.92 11.84 3.78
CA SER A 132 14.34 11.69 4.10
C SER A 132 14.60 11.71 5.61
N ASN A 133 13.88 12.53 6.37
CA ASN A 133 13.96 12.55 7.84
C ASN A 133 13.39 11.27 8.48
N LEU A 134 12.32 10.73 7.89
CA LEU A 134 11.78 9.41 8.24
C LEU A 134 12.75 8.29 7.83
N ALA A 135 13.62 8.51 6.85
CA ALA A 135 14.61 7.56 6.38
C ALA A 135 13.99 6.23 5.92
N SER A 136 12.87 6.31 5.20
CA SER A 136 12.22 5.14 4.61
C SER A 136 13.10 4.52 3.51
N THR A 137 12.77 3.30 3.10
CA THR A 137 13.47 2.63 1.99
C THR A 137 13.06 3.21 0.64
N ILE A 138 11.74 3.40 0.47
CA ILE A 138 11.12 3.90 -0.74
C ILE A 138 10.31 5.14 -0.37
N ALA A 139 10.54 6.24 -1.07
CA ALA A 139 9.75 7.45 -0.98
C ALA A 139 8.86 7.58 -2.21
N MET A 140 7.59 7.95 -2.00
CA MET A 140 6.69 8.30 -3.09
C MET A 140 6.85 9.77 -3.45
N ALA A 141 6.95 10.08 -4.74
CA ALA A 141 6.94 11.45 -5.23
C ALA A 141 5.65 12.18 -4.82
N PHE A 142 5.75 13.48 -4.56
CA PHE A 142 4.58 14.32 -4.29
C PHE A 142 3.79 14.56 -5.58
N ASP A 143 2.50 14.29 -5.52
CA ASP A 143 1.59 14.34 -6.66
C ASP A 143 0.29 15.06 -6.31
N GLU A 144 -0.47 15.42 -7.34
CA GLU A 144 -1.86 15.79 -7.16
C GLU A 144 -2.74 14.59 -7.54
N CYS A 145 -3.57 14.15 -6.60
CA CYS A 145 -4.52 13.07 -6.81
C CYS A 145 -5.93 13.67 -7.03
N PRO A 146 -6.36 13.91 -8.27
CA PRO A 146 -7.74 14.30 -8.57
C PRO A 146 -8.71 13.12 -8.40
N SER A 147 -10.02 13.41 -8.39
CA SER A 147 -11.03 12.34 -8.50
C SER A 147 -10.84 11.60 -9.83
N SER A 148 -11.04 10.28 -9.85
CA SER A 148 -10.88 9.46 -11.06
C SER A 148 -11.89 9.82 -12.16
N VAL A 149 -13.02 10.44 -11.78
CA VAL A 149 -14.09 10.93 -12.66
C VAL A 149 -14.10 12.47 -12.80
N ALA A 150 -13.01 13.14 -12.43
CA ALA A 150 -12.89 14.58 -12.66
C ALA A 150 -12.90 14.92 -14.16
N ASP A 151 -13.26 16.15 -14.50
CA ASP A 151 -13.29 16.60 -15.89
C ASP A 151 -11.90 16.48 -16.54
N ARG A 152 -11.89 16.22 -17.85
CA ARG A 152 -10.68 15.96 -18.63
C ARG A 152 -9.69 17.13 -18.55
N GLU A 153 -10.18 18.37 -18.57
CA GLU A 153 -9.35 19.58 -18.56
C GLU A 153 -8.60 19.75 -17.22
N TYR A 154 -9.28 19.50 -16.11
CA TYR A 154 -8.70 19.47 -14.77
C TYR A 154 -7.73 18.31 -14.63
N MET A 155 -8.07 17.14 -15.17
CA MET A 155 -7.18 15.97 -15.18
C MET A 155 -5.87 16.27 -15.93
N GLU A 156 -5.94 16.88 -17.12
CA GLU A 156 -4.74 17.27 -17.88
C GLU A 156 -3.86 18.24 -17.09
N ARG A 157 -4.44 19.31 -16.53
CA ARG A 157 -3.70 20.25 -15.68
C ARG A 157 -3.05 19.59 -14.47
N SER A 158 -3.76 18.63 -13.86
CA SER A 158 -3.29 17.92 -12.67
C SER A 158 -2.14 16.96 -12.99
N VAL A 159 -2.23 16.27 -14.13
CA VAL A 159 -1.16 15.43 -14.65
C VAL A 159 0.07 16.27 -14.99
N ASP A 160 -0.09 17.36 -15.72
CA ASP A 160 1.04 18.22 -16.09
C ASP A 160 1.73 18.81 -14.84
N ARG A 161 0.95 19.15 -13.79
CA ARG A 161 1.48 19.56 -12.47
C ARG A 161 2.24 18.42 -11.79
N THR A 162 1.69 17.22 -11.80
CA THR A 162 2.32 16.02 -11.24
C THR A 162 3.67 15.74 -11.91
N SER A 163 3.78 15.86 -13.24
CA SER A 163 5.06 15.73 -13.95
C SER A 163 6.09 16.77 -13.50
N ARG A 164 5.68 18.05 -13.35
CA ARG A 164 6.57 19.11 -12.84
C ARG A 164 6.99 18.89 -11.39
N TRP A 165 6.08 18.42 -10.54
CA TRP A 165 6.37 18.08 -9.15
C TRP A 165 7.29 16.86 -9.03
N LEU A 166 7.16 15.87 -9.90
CA LEU A 166 8.05 14.72 -9.94
C LEU A 166 9.50 15.11 -10.25
N MET A 167 9.71 16.00 -11.22
CA MET A 167 11.05 16.53 -11.51
C MET A 167 11.68 17.26 -10.31
N ARG A 168 10.87 18.02 -9.56
CA ARG A 168 11.30 18.67 -8.31
C ARG A 168 11.63 17.65 -7.23
N CYS A 169 10.80 16.61 -7.06
CA CYS A 169 11.04 15.52 -6.12
C CYS A 169 12.35 14.79 -6.43
N LYS A 170 12.59 14.45 -7.71
CA LYS A 170 13.83 13.77 -8.14
C LYS A 170 15.07 14.60 -7.79
N LYS A 171 15.07 15.89 -8.17
CA LYS A 171 16.18 16.80 -7.87
C LYS A 171 16.44 16.94 -6.37
N GLU A 172 15.38 17.06 -5.58
CA GLU A 172 15.52 17.18 -4.13
C GLU A 172 16.00 15.88 -3.48
N MET A 173 15.51 14.72 -3.94
CA MET A 173 15.98 13.41 -3.49
C MET A 173 17.48 13.21 -3.77
N GLU A 174 17.93 13.56 -4.97
CA GLU A 174 19.36 13.51 -5.35
C GLU A 174 20.20 14.38 -4.40
N ARG A 175 19.74 15.61 -4.12
CA ARG A 175 20.39 16.51 -3.16
C ARG A 175 20.43 15.88 -1.76
N LEU A 176 19.31 15.42 -1.24
CA LEU A 176 19.19 14.85 0.12
C LEU A 176 20.06 13.60 0.29
N ASN A 177 20.06 12.68 -0.68
CA ASN A 177 20.90 11.48 -0.66
C ASN A 177 22.41 11.81 -0.69
N SER A 178 22.79 12.96 -1.26
CA SER A 178 24.18 13.42 -1.28
C SER A 178 24.68 13.94 0.07
N LEU A 179 23.77 14.38 0.96
CA LEU A 179 24.15 15.01 2.22
C LEU A 179 24.75 13.98 3.22
N PRO A 180 25.80 14.36 3.96
CA PRO A 180 26.48 13.45 4.89
C PRO A 180 25.65 13.12 6.14
N ASP A 181 24.71 13.98 6.51
CA ASP A 181 23.85 13.86 7.71
C ASP A 181 22.48 13.22 7.40
N THR A 182 22.27 12.76 6.17
CA THR A 182 21.10 11.97 5.78
C THR A 182 21.23 10.54 6.30
N ILE A 183 20.17 10.06 6.98
CA ILE A 183 20.17 8.75 7.63
C ILE A 183 20.19 7.61 6.61
N ASN A 184 19.32 7.68 5.59
CA ASN A 184 19.32 6.76 4.46
C ASN A 184 19.71 7.50 3.17
N ARG A 185 20.97 7.37 2.76
CA ARG A 185 21.53 8.01 1.55
C ARG A 185 21.24 7.24 0.25
N GLN A 186 20.53 6.12 0.35
CA GLN A 186 20.11 5.28 -0.76
C GLN A 186 18.58 5.14 -0.79
N GLN A 187 17.88 6.19 -0.35
CA GLN A 187 16.43 6.24 -0.41
C GLN A 187 15.99 6.25 -1.87
N MET A 188 15.11 5.32 -2.22
CA MET A 188 14.62 5.11 -3.58
C MET A 188 13.40 6.00 -3.84
N LEU A 189 13.20 6.45 -5.07
CA LEU A 189 12.07 7.30 -5.46
C LEU A 189 11.15 6.60 -6.44
N PHE A 190 9.86 6.52 -6.10
CA PHE A 190 8.82 6.04 -7.01
C PHE A 190 8.00 7.21 -7.57
N GLY A 191 7.85 7.26 -8.89
CA GLY A 191 6.97 8.19 -9.57
C GLY A 191 5.51 7.71 -9.56
N ILE A 192 4.55 8.62 -9.74
CA ILE A 192 3.12 8.30 -9.70
C ILE A 192 2.46 8.66 -11.02
N ASN A 193 2.06 7.65 -11.78
CA ASN A 193 1.19 7.83 -12.93
C ASN A 193 -0.21 8.27 -12.48
N GLN A 194 -0.64 9.39 -13.03
CA GLN A 194 -1.98 10.00 -12.90
C GLN A 194 -2.68 10.07 -14.26
N GLY A 195 -4.00 10.32 -14.25
CA GLY A 195 -4.81 10.45 -15.48
C GLY A 195 -6.28 10.01 -15.36
N GLY A 196 -6.74 9.62 -14.17
CA GLY A 196 -8.13 9.19 -13.95
C GLY A 196 -8.52 8.01 -14.83
N ILE A 197 -9.73 8.04 -15.37
CA ILE A 197 -10.27 7.03 -16.29
C ILE A 197 -9.99 7.31 -17.79
N TYR A 198 -9.05 8.21 -18.10
CA TYR A 198 -8.67 8.59 -19.47
C TYR A 198 -7.38 7.86 -19.91
N GLU A 199 -7.52 6.89 -20.81
CA GLU A 199 -6.41 6.05 -21.28
C GLU A 199 -5.31 6.85 -21.98
N ASP A 200 -5.69 7.78 -22.86
CA ASP A 200 -4.74 8.63 -23.60
C ASP A 200 -3.86 9.46 -22.66
N ILE A 201 -4.47 10.04 -21.61
CA ILE A 201 -3.74 10.80 -20.59
C ILE A 201 -2.82 9.87 -19.79
N ARG A 202 -3.31 8.70 -19.36
CA ARG A 202 -2.54 7.71 -18.61
C ARG A 202 -1.32 7.22 -19.38
N ILE A 203 -1.50 6.88 -20.66
CA ILE A 203 -0.44 6.40 -21.54
C ILE A 203 0.59 7.49 -21.79
N ARG A 204 0.15 8.72 -22.08
CA ARG A 204 1.04 9.88 -22.27
C ARG A 204 1.92 10.08 -21.03
N HIS A 205 1.30 10.14 -19.86
CA HIS A 205 2.01 10.39 -18.62
C HIS A 205 2.91 9.21 -18.22
N ALA A 206 2.52 7.96 -18.48
CA ALA A 206 3.37 6.78 -18.26
C ALA A 206 4.67 6.86 -19.06
N LYS A 207 4.58 7.24 -20.34
CA LYS A 207 5.76 7.44 -21.21
C LYS A 207 6.63 8.58 -20.72
N GLU A 208 6.03 9.71 -20.36
CA GLU A 208 6.75 10.89 -19.84
C GLU A 208 7.57 10.56 -18.58
N ILE A 209 6.95 9.92 -17.58
CA ILE A 209 7.66 9.61 -16.33
C ILE A 209 8.68 8.48 -16.49
N ALA A 210 8.51 7.59 -17.48
CA ALA A 210 9.47 6.54 -17.79
C ALA A 210 10.82 7.11 -18.23
N GLU A 211 10.84 8.27 -18.92
CA GLU A 211 12.07 8.96 -19.35
C GLU A 211 12.94 9.44 -18.17
N LEU A 212 12.36 9.53 -16.97
CA LEU A 212 13.08 9.96 -15.77
C LEU A 212 13.92 8.85 -15.09
N ASP A 213 13.82 7.61 -15.55
CA ASP A 213 14.53 6.42 -15.02
C ASP A 213 14.52 6.34 -13.48
N LEU A 214 13.32 6.21 -12.92
CA LEU A 214 13.10 6.14 -11.48
C LEU A 214 13.32 4.71 -10.96
N ASP A 215 13.30 4.54 -9.64
CA ASP A 215 13.47 3.23 -9.00
C ASP A 215 12.22 2.34 -9.12
N GLY A 216 11.06 2.93 -9.40
CA GLY A 216 9.78 2.26 -9.56
C GLY A 216 8.66 3.23 -9.93
N TYR A 217 7.51 2.66 -10.32
CA TYR A 217 6.39 3.42 -10.86
C TYR A 217 5.09 2.96 -10.24
N ALA A 218 4.34 3.91 -9.67
CA ALA A 218 3.04 3.67 -9.11
C ALA A 218 1.92 4.13 -10.05
N ILE A 219 0.75 3.53 -9.91
CA ILE A 219 -0.50 3.93 -10.53
C ILE A 219 -1.38 4.51 -9.42
N GLY A 220 -1.48 5.84 -9.39
CA GLY A 220 -2.29 6.59 -8.44
C GLY A 220 -3.64 7.00 -9.02
N GLY A 221 -4.53 7.54 -8.16
CA GLY A 221 -5.82 8.08 -8.60
C GLY A 221 -6.80 7.02 -9.14
N LEU A 222 -6.66 5.77 -8.67
CA LEU A 222 -7.63 4.68 -8.84
C LEU A 222 -8.11 4.22 -7.45
N ALA A 223 -9.19 3.46 -7.39
CA ALA A 223 -10.01 3.12 -6.23
C ALA A 223 -10.59 4.34 -5.50
N VAL A 224 -10.87 5.42 -6.23
CA VAL A 224 -11.34 6.72 -5.67
C VAL A 224 -12.69 7.19 -6.24
N GLY A 225 -13.39 6.34 -6.98
CA GLY A 225 -14.76 6.61 -7.43
C GLY A 225 -15.21 5.87 -8.68
N GLU A 226 -14.28 5.23 -9.39
CA GLU A 226 -14.55 4.50 -10.63
C GLU A 226 -15.02 3.06 -10.38
N SER A 227 -15.54 2.43 -11.43
CA SER A 227 -15.93 1.02 -11.41
C SER A 227 -14.72 0.09 -11.41
N HIS A 228 -14.87 -1.16 -10.97
CA HIS A 228 -13.79 -2.14 -11.09
C HIS A 228 -13.42 -2.39 -12.57
N GLU A 229 -14.39 -2.32 -13.49
CA GLU A 229 -14.16 -2.47 -14.92
C GLU A 229 -13.29 -1.34 -15.47
N ASP A 230 -13.56 -0.09 -15.07
CA ASP A 230 -12.73 1.06 -15.44
C ASP A 230 -11.32 0.93 -14.88
N MET A 231 -11.19 0.55 -13.61
CA MET A 231 -9.87 0.31 -13.00
C MET A 231 -9.09 -0.73 -13.80
N TYR A 232 -9.69 -1.86 -14.14
CA TYR A 232 -9.04 -2.93 -14.92
C TYR A 232 -8.66 -2.49 -16.33
N ARG A 233 -9.54 -1.76 -17.02
CA ARG A 233 -9.30 -1.18 -18.34
C ARG A 233 -8.11 -0.21 -18.31
N ILE A 234 -8.03 0.65 -17.30
CA ILE A 234 -6.90 1.57 -17.14
C ILE A 234 -5.59 0.83 -16.84
N LEU A 235 -5.62 -0.21 -16.02
CA LEU A 235 -4.43 -1.03 -15.78
C LEU A 235 -3.93 -1.69 -17.07
N GLU A 236 -4.82 -2.29 -17.86
CA GLU A 236 -4.50 -2.90 -19.16
C GLU A 236 -3.90 -1.89 -20.14
N ALA A 237 -4.43 -0.67 -20.18
CA ALA A 237 -3.92 0.39 -21.05
C ALA A 237 -2.58 0.97 -20.57
N THR A 238 -2.36 1.08 -19.25
CA THR A 238 -1.24 1.86 -18.69
C THR A 238 0.00 1.01 -18.44
N VAL A 239 -0.14 -0.16 -17.82
CA VAL A 239 1.00 -0.98 -17.38
C VAL A 239 1.97 -1.34 -18.51
N PRO A 240 1.52 -1.66 -19.74
CA PRO A 240 2.44 -1.95 -20.86
C PRO A 240 3.38 -0.81 -21.27
N HIS A 241 3.11 0.42 -20.82
CA HIS A 241 3.94 1.59 -21.10
C HIS A 241 4.86 1.98 -19.95
N LEU A 242 4.83 1.25 -18.84
CA LEU A 242 5.79 1.41 -17.74
C LEU A 242 7.00 0.49 -17.97
N PRO A 243 8.21 0.88 -17.49
CA PRO A 243 9.40 0.04 -17.60
C PRO A 243 9.22 -1.33 -16.92
N GLU A 244 9.46 -2.41 -17.67
CA GLU A 244 9.25 -3.79 -17.19
C GLU A 244 10.33 -4.24 -16.18
N ASP A 245 11.51 -3.64 -16.25
CA ASP A 245 12.64 -3.85 -15.33
C ASP A 245 12.51 -3.05 -14.01
N LYS A 246 11.35 -2.43 -13.79
CA LYS A 246 11.03 -1.67 -12.58
C LYS A 246 9.72 -2.19 -11.95
N PRO A 247 9.56 -2.08 -10.63
CA PRO A 247 8.34 -2.52 -9.96
C PRO A 247 7.17 -1.59 -10.29
N THR A 248 5.99 -2.19 -10.50
CA THR A 248 4.72 -1.49 -10.71
C THR A 248 3.87 -1.53 -9.44
N TYR A 249 3.50 -0.39 -8.89
CA TYR A 249 2.76 -0.28 -7.63
C TYR A 249 1.33 0.25 -7.82
N LEU A 250 0.31 -0.54 -7.51
CA LEU A 250 -1.08 -0.06 -7.50
C LEU A 250 -1.48 0.42 -6.11
N MET A 251 -1.69 1.74 -5.99
CA MET A 251 -1.94 2.40 -4.71
C MET A 251 -3.39 2.23 -4.24
N GLY A 252 -3.58 1.87 -2.97
CA GLY A 252 -4.87 1.88 -2.28
C GLY A 252 -5.83 0.73 -2.60
N VAL A 253 -5.45 -0.21 -3.46
CA VAL A 253 -6.29 -1.35 -3.86
C VAL A 253 -6.06 -2.54 -2.92
N GLY A 254 -7.14 -3.06 -2.35
CA GLY A 254 -7.03 -4.02 -1.24
C GLY A 254 -8.02 -5.16 -1.18
N THR A 255 -8.97 -5.33 -2.10
CA THR A 255 -9.79 -6.56 -2.06
C THR A 255 -8.99 -7.71 -2.66
N PRO A 256 -9.14 -8.96 -2.17
CA PRO A 256 -8.39 -10.09 -2.73
C PRO A 256 -8.64 -10.28 -4.23
N ALA A 257 -9.88 -10.09 -4.67
CA ALA A 257 -10.24 -10.17 -6.08
C ALA A 257 -9.51 -9.11 -6.92
N ASN A 258 -9.52 -7.84 -6.49
CA ASN A 258 -8.88 -6.77 -7.26
C ASN A 258 -7.36 -6.95 -7.31
N ILE A 259 -6.74 -7.49 -6.25
CA ILE A 259 -5.31 -7.80 -6.28
C ILE A 259 -5.02 -8.90 -7.30
N LEU A 260 -5.79 -9.98 -7.33
CA LEU A 260 -5.63 -11.04 -8.33
C LEU A 260 -5.82 -10.52 -9.76
N GLU A 261 -6.81 -9.65 -9.99
CA GLU A 261 -7.02 -9.03 -11.30
C GLU A 261 -5.89 -8.07 -11.68
N ALA A 262 -5.31 -7.34 -10.73
CA ALA A 262 -4.22 -6.42 -10.99
C ALA A 262 -2.87 -7.12 -11.20
N VAL A 263 -2.59 -8.20 -10.47
CA VAL A 263 -1.41 -9.06 -10.73
C VAL A 263 -1.48 -9.64 -12.13
N ASP A 264 -2.67 -10.07 -12.57
CA ASP A 264 -2.91 -10.55 -13.92
C ASP A 264 -2.60 -9.51 -15.01
N ARG A 265 -2.53 -8.24 -14.62
CA ARG A 265 -2.24 -7.08 -15.47
C ARG A 265 -0.83 -6.51 -15.24
N GLY A 266 0.03 -7.23 -14.52
CA GLY A 266 1.43 -6.89 -14.35
C GLY A 266 1.77 -5.97 -13.17
N VAL A 267 0.88 -5.85 -12.18
CA VAL A 267 1.17 -5.09 -10.95
C VAL A 267 1.96 -5.95 -9.95
N ASP A 268 2.99 -5.35 -9.32
CA ASP A 268 3.91 -5.97 -8.37
C ASP A 268 3.62 -5.62 -6.90
N PHE A 269 3.22 -4.37 -6.61
CA PHE A 269 3.03 -3.87 -5.24
C PHE A 269 1.59 -3.46 -5.01
N PHE A 270 1.12 -3.69 -3.79
CA PHE A 270 -0.23 -3.33 -3.33
C PHE A 270 -0.16 -2.81 -1.90
N ASP A 271 -1.06 -1.91 -1.53
CA ASP A 271 -1.30 -1.54 -0.15
C ASP A 271 -2.80 -1.33 0.07
N CYS A 272 -3.27 -1.63 1.27
CA CYS A 272 -4.59 -1.17 1.69
C CYS A 272 -4.80 -1.28 3.19
N VAL A 273 -5.56 -0.33 3.75
CA VAL A 273 -6.04 -0.43 5.13
C VAL A 273 -7.18 -1.43 5.31
N TYR A 274 -7.75 -1.96 4.22
CA TYR A 274 -8.96 -2.80 4.27
C TYR A 274 -8.82 -4.04 5.17
N PRO A 275 -7.71 -4.81 5.16
CA PRO A 275 -7.57 -5.99 6.00
C PRO A 275 -7.57 -5.65 7.50
N SER A 276 -6.79 -4.64 7.90
CA SER A 276 -6.71 -4.20 9.29
C SER A 276 -7.98 -3.46 9.73
N ARG A 277 -8.57 -2.62 8.88
CA ARG A 277 -9.86 -1.96 9.16
C ARG A 277 -10.98 -2.97 9.36
N ASN A 278 -11.12 -3.96 8.49
CA ASN A 278 -12.16 -4.98 8.60
C ASN A 278 -11.93 -5.89 9.81
N GLY A 279 -10.68 -6.30 10.07
CA GLY A 279 -10.33 -7.11 11.24
C GLY A 279 -10.75 -6.42 12.54
N ARG A 280 -10.55 -5.10 12.66
CA ARG A 280 -11.00 -4.34 13.83
C ARG A 280 -12.51 -4.34 14.07
N HIS A 281 -13.30 -4.62 13.03
CA HIS A 281 -14.75 -4.73 13.10
C HIS A 281 -15.21 -6.20 13.06
N GLY A 282 -14.35 -7.16 13.42
CA GLY A 282 -14.68 -8.59 13.49
C GLY A 282 -14.91 -9.27 12.13
N HIS A 283 -14.53 -8.60 11.04
CA HIS A 283 -14.66 -9.14 9.69
C HIS A 283 -13.34 -9.75 9.23
N VAL A 284 -13.34 -11.04 8.96
CA VAL A 284 -12.13 -11.83 8.66
C VAL A 284 -12.21 -12.52 7.30
N TYR A 285 -11.09 -12.58 6.59
CA TYR A 285 -10.97 -13.22 5.27
C TYR A 285 -10.55 -14.67 5.41
N THR A 286 -11.15 -15.56 4.64
CA THR A 286 -10.76 -16.98 4.55
C THR A 286 -10.78 -17.42 3.09
N ASN A 287 -10.21 -18.58 2.79
CA ASN A 287 -10.34 -19.22 1.47
C ASN A 287 -11.77 -19.61 1.13
N HIS A 288 -12.71 -19.55 2.09
CA HIS A 288 -14.13 -19.83 1.94
C HIS A 288 -15.00 -18.56 2.00
N GLY A 289 -14.37 -17.40 1.86
CA GLY A 289 -15.03 -16.09 1.87
C GLY A 289 -14.88 -15.34 3.18
N LYS A 290 -15.69 -14.29 3.33
CA LYS A 290 -15.59 -13.34 4.44
C LYS A 290 -16.51 -13.76 5.58
N LEU A 291 -15.97 -13.87 6.79
CA LEU A 291 -16.75 -14.16 8.00
C LEU A 291 -16.97 -12.88 8.81
N ASN A 292 -18.12 -12.76 9.46
CA ASN A 292 -18.38 -11.77 10.50
C ASN A 292 -18.47 -12.48 11.87
N LEU A 293 -17.42 -12.40 12.67
CA LEU A 293 -17.31 -13.11 13.95
C LEU A 293 -18.29 -12.63 15.02
N PHE A 294 -19.04 -11.55 14.79
CA PHE A 294 -20.15 -11.16 15.67
C PHE A 294 -21.39 -12.07 15.54
N ASN A 295 -21.50 -12.86 14.46
CA ASN A 295 -22.67 -13.69 14.19
C ASN A 295 -22.91 -14.72 15.30
N ALA A 296 -24.18 -14.95 15.64
CA ALA A 296 -24.58 -15.89 16.69
C ALA A 296 -24.15 -17.34 16.40
N ARG A 297 -24.07 -17.73 15.13
CA ARG A 297 -23.61 -19.08 14.72
C ARG A 297 -22.22 -19.47 15.23
N TYR A 298 -21.40 -18.50 15.63
CA TYR A 298 -20.06 -18.75 16.16
C TYR A 298 -20.00 -18.83 17.68
N GLU A 299 -21.12 -18.75 18.39
CA GLU A 299 -21.15 -18.74 19.86
C GLU A 299 -20.57 -20.00 20.50
N LEU A 300 -20.76 -21.15 19.87
CA LEU A 300 -20.26 -22.45 20.31
C LEU A 300 -19.31 -23.09 19.28
N ASP A 301 -18.83 -22.32 18.30
CA ASP A 301 -17.93 -22.82 17.25
C ASP A 301 -16.49 -22.86 17.79
N ASP A 302 -16.04 -24.06 18.15
CA ASP A 302 -14.72 -24.34 18.73
C ASP A 302 -13.58 -24.38 17.70
N ARG A 303 -13.90 -24.35 16.41
CA ARG A 303 -12.93 -24.30 15.31
C ARG A 303 -12.19 -22.95 15.27
N PRO A 304 -10.96 -22.89 14.70
CA PRO A 304 -10.28 -21.63 14.44
C PRO A 304 -11.00 -20.79 13.38
N ILE A 305 -10.57 -19.54 13.16
CA ILE A 305 -11.13 -18.69 12.08
C ILE A 305 -11.11 -19.45 10.74
N GLU A 306 -10.01 -20.13 10.45
CA GLU A 306 -9.83 -20.95 9.26
C GLU A 306 -8.96 -22.16 9.61
N GLU A 307 -9.45 -23.36 9.27
CA GLU A 307 -8.70 -24.60 9.46
C GLU A 307 -7.46 -24.64 8.55
N GLY A 308 -6.34 -25.13 9.08
CA GLY A 308 -5.06 -25.14 8.37
C GLY A 308 -4.31 -23.81 8.36
N CYS A 309 -4.97 -22.68 8.67
CA CYS A 309 -4.30 -21.38 8.79
C CYS A 309 -3.31 -21.37 9.96
N GLN A 310 -2.05 -21.02 9.67
CA GLN A 310 -0.98 -21.00 10.67
C GLN A 310 -0.79 -19.64 11.35
N CYS A 311 -1.74 -18.69 11.21
CA CYS A 311 -1.61 -17.40 11.87
C CYS A 311 -1.70 -17.54 13.41
N PRO A 312 -1.15 -16.60 14.20
CA PRO A 312 -1.21 -16.67 15.66
C PRO A 312 -2.63 -16.83 16.24
N ALA A 313 -3.66 -16.33 15.56
CA ALA A 313 -5.04 -16.50 15.98
C ALA A 313 -5.53 -17.94 15.78
N CYS A 314 -5.38 -18.50 14.58
CA CYS A 314 -5.90 -19.82 14.23
C CYS A 314 -5.17 -20.99 14.90
N ARG A 315 -3.91 -20.81 15.32
CA ARG A 315 -3.18 -21.89 16.01
C ARG A 315 -3.68 -22.16 17.43
N THR A 316 -4.33 -21.17 18.06
CA THR A 316 -4.57 -21.20 19.51
C THR A 316 -6.03 -20.94 19.89
N TYR A 317 -6.74 -20.10 19.13
CA TYR A 317 -8.04 -19.57 19.56
C TYR A 317 -9.18 -20.02 18.66
N SER A 318 -10.32 -20.34 19.28
CA SER A 318 -11.56 -20.67 18.58
C SER A 318 -12.33 -19.43 18.15
N ARG A 319 -13.23 -19.60 17.17
CA ARG A 319 -14.20 -18.57 16.76
C ARG A 319 -15.09 -18.15 17.92
N ALA A 320 -15.51 -19.09 18.78
CA ALA A 320 -16.30 -18.82 19.98
C ALA A 320 -15.58 -17.87 20.94
N TYR A 321 -14.31 -18.13 21.23
CA TYR A 321 -13.53 -17.26 22.12
C TYR A 321 -13.31 -15.87 21.51
N ILE A 322 -12.94 -15.79 20.23
CA ILE A 322 -12.74 -14.51 19.55
C ILE A 322 -14.06 -13.72 19.50
N ARG A 323 -15.19 -14.37 19.21
CA ARG A 323 -16.52 -13.74 19.28
C ARG A 323 -16.81 -13.20 20.67
N HIS A 324 -16.55 -13.98 21.71
CA HIS A 324 -16.72 -13.53 23.09
C HIS A 324 -15.92 -12.26 23.37
N LEU A 325 -14.63 -12.23 23.02
CA LEU A 325 -13.77 -11.04 23.17
C LEU A 325 -14.31 -9.83 22.40
N LEU A 326 -14.77 -10.03 21.16
CA LEU A 326 -15.37 -8.97 20.34
C LEU A 326 -16.66 -8.42 20.98
N LYS A 327 -17.52 -9.29 21.51
CA LYS A 327 -18.75 -8.89 22.22
C LYS A 327 -18.45 -8.16 23.54
N ALA A 328 -17.42 -8.60 24.25
CA ALA A 328 -16.91 -7.96 25.47
C ALA A 328 -16.16 -6.65 25.20
N LYS A 329 -15.91 -6.30 23.93
CA LYS A 329 -15.11 -5.13 23.50
C LYS A 329 -13.65 -5.18 23.98
N GLU A 330 -13.12 -6.38 24.15
CA GLU A 330 -11.72 -6.60 24.50
C GLU A 330 -10.82 -6.35 23.29
N MET A 331 -9.74 -5.57 23.49
CA MET A 331 -8.77 -5.24 22.42
C MET A 331 -8.13 -6.48 21.80
N LEU A 332 -8.04 -7.57 22.56
CA LEU A 332 -7.49 -8.83 22.06
C LEU A 332 -8.33 -9.41 20.91
N GLY A 333 -9.67 -9.29 20.95
CA GLY A 333 -10.54 -9.82 19.90
C GLY A 333 -10.29 -9.15 18.55
N MET A 334 -10.20 -7.81 18.54
CA MET A 334 -9.86 -7.06 17.33
C MET A 334 -8.43 -7.34 16.85
N ARG A 335 -7.46 -7.46 17.77
CA ARG A 335 -6.06 -7.75 17.46
C ARG A 335 -5.93 -9.08 16.73
N LEU A 336 -6.56 -10.14 17.23
CA LEU A 336 -6.54 -11.48 16.61
C LEU A 336 -7.13 -11.47 15.20
N CYS A 337 -8.23 -10.74 14.98
CA CYS A 337 -8.83 -10.59 13.66
C CYS A 337 -7.91 -9.84 12.67
N VAL A 338 -7.20 -8.81 13.14
CA VAL A 338 -6.24 -8.07 12.32
C VAL A 338 -5.05 -8.95 11.95
N LEU A 339 -4.47 -9.67 12.91
CA LEU A 339 -3.35 -10.60 12.66
C LEU A 339 -3.73 -11.67 11.63
N HIS A 340 -4.92 -12.26 11.77
CA HIS A 340 -5.44 -13.24 10.81
C HIS A 340 -5.54 -12.66 9.39
N ASN A 341 -6.16 -11.48 9.25
CA ASN A 341 -6.32 -10.87 7.93
C ASN A 341 -4.99 -10.51 7.27
N LEU A 342 -4.04 -9.95 8.01
CA LEU A 342 -2.73 -9.61 7.47
C LEU A 342 -1.96 -10.87 7.08
N TYR A 343 -2.03 -11.92 7.89
CA TYR A 343 -1.46 -13.22 7.54
C TYR A 343 -2.07 -13.81 6.26
N PHE A 344 -3.41 -13.73 6.11
CA PHE A 344 -4.11 -14.18 4.91
C PHE A 344 -3.60 -13.46 3.65
N TYR A 345 -3.48 -12.14 3.69
CA TYR A 345 -2.99 -11.35 2.55
C TYR A 345 -1.54 -11.68 2.21
N ASN A 346 -0.67 -11.77 3.21
CA ASN A 346 0.74 -12.08 2.98
C ASN A 346 0.94 -13.50 2.45
N THR A 347 0.13 -14.46 2.93
CA THR A 347 0.12 -15.83 2.41
C THR A 347 -0.42 -15.89 0.99
N MET A 348 -1.47 -15.12 0.68
CA MET A 348 -1.99 -15.02 -0.69
C MET A 348 -0.91 -14.50 -1.67
N MET A 349 -0.09 -13.52 -1.25
CA MET A 349 1.03 -13.07 -2.09
C MET A 349 2.07 -14.18 -2.33
N GLU A 350 2.33 -15.03 -1.34
CA GLU A 350 3.21 -16.20 -1.49
C GLU A 350 2.64 -17.22 -2.48
N GLU A 351 1.37 -17.57 -2.32
CA GLU A 351 0.69 -18.48 -3.24
C GLU A 351 0.65 -17.94 -4.68
N ILE A 352 0.47 -16.63 -4.86
CA ILE A 352 0.53 -15.97 -6.17
C ILE A 352 1.92 -16.16 -6.79
N ARG A 353 2.99 -15.90 -6.01
CA ARG A 353 4.37 -16.07 -6.46
C ARG A 353 4.65 -17.52 -6.87
N ASP A 354 4.23 -18.48 -6.05
CA ASP A 354 4.39 -19.91 -6.32
C ASP A 354 3.63 -20.32 -7.60
N ALA A 355 2.43 -19.77 -7.82
CA ALA A 355 1.64 -20.06 -9.01
C ALA A 355 2.26 -19.51 -10.29
N ILE A 356 2.85 -18.30 -10.24
CA ILE A 356 3.61 -17.74 -11.37
C ILE A 356 4.88 -18.58 -11.61
N ASP A 357 5.59 -18.94 -10.55
CA ASP A 357 6.77 -19.83 -10.60
C ASP A 357 6.45 -21.21 -11.17
N ALA A 358 5.23 -21.71 -10.97
CA ALA A 358 4.73 -22.96 -11.57
C ALA A 358 4.13 -22.78 -12.98
N GLY A 359 3.90 -21.54 -13.45
CA GLY A 359 3.23 -21.26 -14.73
C GLY A 359 1.75 -21.68 -14.73
N ASN A 360 1.07 -21.54 -13.61
CA ASN A 360 -0.34 -21.91 -13.44
C ASN A 360 -1.19 -20.81 -12.77
N TYR A 361 -0.79 -19.54 -12.90
CA TYR A 361 -1.41 -18.40 -12.25
C TYR A 361 -2.92 -18.30 -12.54
N GLN A 362 -3.33 -18.49 -13.81
CA GLN A 362 -4.75 -18.45 -14.18
C GLN A 362 -5.59 -19.49 -13.43
N ALA A 363 -5.06 -20.71 -13.31
CA ALA A 363 -5.75 -21.78 -12.60
C ALA A 363 -5.80 -21.48 -11.09
N TYR A 364 -4.73 -20.94 -10.51
CA TYR A 364 -4.72 -20.47 -9.12
C TYR A 364 -5.75 -19.37 -8.89
N LYS A 365 -5.73 -18.30 -9.69
CA LYS A 365 -6.66 -17.17 -9.63
C LYS A 365 -8.11 -17.65 -9.65
N LYS A 366 -8.46 -18.51 -10.62
CA LYS A 366 -9.81 -19.09 -10.73
C LYS A 366 -10.21 -19.83 -9.46
N ARG A 367 -9.38 -20.76 -8.97
CA ARG A 367 -9.66 -21.53 -7.73
C ARG A 367 -9.80 -20.62 -6.50
N LYS A 368 -8.91 -19.63 -6.35
CA LYS A 368 -8.92 -18.69 -5.22
C LYS A 368 -10.20 -17.85 -5.22
N LEU A 369 -10.60 -17.32 -6.38
CA LEU A 369 -11.85 -16.56 -6.54
C LEU A 369 -13.09 -17.42 -6.29
N GLU A 370 -13.13 -18.65 -6.81
CA GLU A 370 -14.23 -19.60 -6.58
C GLU A 370 -14.37 -19.95 -5.10
N GLY A 371 -13.26 -20.27 -4.42
CA GLY A 371 -13.28 -20.54 -2.98
C GLY A 371 -13.80 -19.35 -2.17
N MET A 372 -13.31 -18.13 -2.45
CA MET A 372 -13.71 -16.93 -1.72
C MET A 372 -15.16 -16.47 -1.96
N ARG A 373 -15.85 -17.00 -2.98
CA ARG A 373 -17.29 -16.76 -3.15
C ARG A 373 -18.12 -17.49 -2.10
N GLY A 374 -17.54 -18.50 -1.44
CA GLY A 374 -18.20 -19.32 -0.43
C GLY A 374 -19.29 -20.21 -1.03
N GLU A 375 -19.63 -21.29 -0.33
CA GLU A 375 -20.94 -21.91 -0.51
C GLU A 375 -21.99 -20.89 -0.06
N LYS A 376 -23.01 -20.63 -0.89
CA LYS A 376 -24.19 -19.88 -0.45
C LYS A 376 -24.85 -20.71 0.66
N SER A 377 -24.46 -20.48 1.90
CA SER A 377 -25.07 -21.08 3.10
C SER A 377 -26.38 -20.39 3.42
#